data_AF-A0A5E4IUS2-F1
#
_entry.id   AF-A0A5E4IUS2-F1
#
_cell.length_a   1.000
_cell.length_b   1.000
_cell.length_c   1.000
_cell.angle_alpha   90.00
_cell.angle_beta   90.00
_cell.angle_gamma   90.00
#
_symmetry.space_group_name_H-M   'P 1'
#
loop_
_entity.id
_entity.type
_entity.pdbx_description
1 polymer ?
#
loop_
_entity_poly.entity_id
_entity_poly.type
_entity_poly.pdbx_seq_one_letter_code
_entity_poly.pdbx_strand_id
1 'polypeptide(L)'
;MNKLEEGCYALQIEGRRLEPVSLERNPVGFCEQCQSDLESLAYHRTESGWLVSAHCHEEHLILMRYDLQWNWLGDLELQMTVKEESISTIPREKLEAVFTPAEIRDMLACEQNQPYIRQNLYRARAKYEKFEKLFGIKIRI
;
A
#
# COMPACT_ATOMS: atom_id res chain seq x y z
N MET A 1 2.68 -1.99 16.11
CA MET A 1 1.76 -2.39 15.03
C MET A 1 2.55 -2.43 13.73
N ASN A 2 2.57 -3.57 13.04
CA ASN A 2 3.39 -3.76 11.84
C ASN A 2 2.65 -3.20 10.62
N LYS A 3 3.40 -2.65 9.67
CA LYS A 3 2.81 -1.99 8.51
C LYS A 3 3.49 -2.42 7.22
N LEU A 4 2.71 -2.69 6.20
CA LEU A 4 3.18 -2.99 4.85
C LEU A 4 2.94 -1.76 3.97
N GLU A 5 3.95 -1.28 3.26
CA GLU A 5 3.81 -0.13 2.37
C GLU A 5 3.16 -0.58 1.06
N GLU A 6 2.03 0.04 0.70
CA GLU A 6 1.33 -0.29 -0.55
C GLU A 6 2.21 0.00 -1.77
N GLY A 7 2.15 -0.88 -2.77
CA GLY A 7 2.87 -0.75 -4.04
C GLY A 7 4.30 -1.29 -4.03
N CYS A 8 5.07 -1.14 -2.94
CA CYS A 8 6.43 -1.70 -2.84
C CYS A 8 6.56 -2.86 -1.85
N TYR A 9 5.56 -3.06 -0.99
CA TYR A 9 5.54 -4.10 0.04
C TYR A 9 6.74 -4.06 1.00
N ALA A 10 7.34 -2.88 1.21
CA ALA A 10 8.31 -2.70 2.28
C ALA A 10 7.62 -2.83 3.64
N LEU A 11 8.22 -3.59 4.54
CA LEU A 11 7.66 -3.89 5.85
C LEU A 11 8.27 -2.98 6.92
N GLN A 12 7.43 -2.26 7.65
CA GLN A 12 7.80 -1.55 8.86
C GLN A 12 7.49 -2.41 10.09
N ILE A 13 8.55 -2.85 10.77
CA ILE A 13 8.49 -3.69 11.97
C ILE A 13 9.56 -3.23 12.97
N GLU A 14 9.18 -3.05 14.23
CA GLU A 14 10.09 -2.66 15.32
C GLU A 14 10.98 -1.43 15.00
N GLY A 15 10.43 -0.45 14.27
CA GLY A 15 11.16 0.76 13.87
C GLY A 15 12.17 0.56 12.74
N ARG A 16 12.24 -0.64 12.16
CA ARG A 16 13.04 -0.96 10.97
C ARG A 16 12.14 -1.01 9.74
N ARG A 17 12.70 -0.62 8.59
CA ARG A 17 12.07 -0.79 7.28
C ARG A 17 12.83 -1.87 6.52
N LEU A 18 12.13 -2.95 6.15
CA LEU A 18 12.67 -4.09 5.45
C LEU A 18 12.15 -4.10 4.02
N GLU A 19 13.06 -4.12 3.05
CA GLU A 19 12.68 -4.33 1.65
C GLU A 19 12.33 -5.81 1.42
N PRO A 20 11.36 -6.11 0.55
CA PRO A 20 11.04 -7.48 0.20
C PRO A 20 12.22 -8.11 -0.55
N VAL A 21 12.54 -9.34 -0.20
CA VAL A 21 13.54 -10.16 -0.91
C VAL A 21 12.90 -11.00 -2.01
N SER A 22 11.58 -11.20 -1.95
CA SER A 22 10.77 -11.82 -3.00
C SER A 22 9.34 -11.29 -2.95
N LEU A 23 8.68 -11.22 -4.11
CA LEU A 23 7.27 -10.87 -4.30
C LEU A 23 6.48 -12.04 -4.92
N GLU A 24 6.98 -13.26 -4.78
CA GLU A 24 6.31 -14.45 -5.29
C GLU A 24 4.94 -14.64 -4.63
N ARG A 25 3.95 -15.09 -5.42
CA ARG A 25 2.56 -15.27 -5.01
C ARG A 25 2.29 -16.76 -4.92
N ASN A 26 2.18 -17.29 -3.70
CA ASN A 26 1.93 -18.69 -3.44
C ASN A 26 0.97 -18.85 -2.26
N PRO A 27 0.23 -19.97 -2.19
CA PRO A 27 -0.49 -20.36 -0.98
C PRO A 27 0.49 -20.59 0.17
N VAL A 28 0.27 -19.92 1.31
CA VAL A 28 1.17 -19.98 2.49
C VAL A 28 0.49 -20.45 3.77
N GLY A 29 -0.81 -20.72 3.72
CA GLY A 29 -1.58 -21.20 4.86
C GLY A 29 -3.06 -20.87 4.73
N PHE A 30 -3.75 -20.82 5.88
CA PHE A 30 -5.17 -20.49 5.96
C PHE A 30 -5.39 -19.28 6.87
N CYS A 31 -6.36 -18.44 6.51
CA CYS A 31 -6.75 -17.33 7.35
C CYS A 31 -7.61 -17.84 8.50
N GLU A 32 -7.23 -17.55 9.75
CA GLU A 32 -8.02 -17.98 10.92
C GLU A 32 -9.44 -17.38 10.94
N GLN A 33 -9.64 -16.21 10.32
CA GLN A 33 -10.90 -15.47 10.35
C GLN A 33 -11.93 -15.99 9.33
N CYS A 34 -11.52 -16.23 8.08
CA CYS A 34 -12.42 -16.65 7.01
C CYS A 34 -12.18 -18.07 6.48
N GLN A 35 -11.14 -18.76 6.97
CA GLN A 35 -10.78 -20.13 6.61
C GLN A 35 -10.41 -20.34 5.13
N SER A 36 -10.26 -19.27 4.35
CA SER A 36 -9.74 -19.36 2.98
C SER A 36 -8.22 -19.46 2.97
N ASP A 37 -7.67 -19.88 1.83
CA ASP A 37 -6.23 -19.85 1.59
C ASP A 37 -5.68 -18.42 1.75
N LEU A 38 -4.48 -18.33 2.32
CA LEU A 38 -3.65 -17.13 2.34
C LEU A 38 -2.70 -17.16 1.15
N GLU A 39 -2.66 -16.08 0.39
CA GLU A 39 -1.67 -15.87 -0.67
C GLU A 39 -0.59 -14.90 -0.18
N SER A 40 0.68 -15.24 -0.40
CA SER A 40 1.80 -14.36 -0.06
C SER A 40 1.77 -13.06 -0.87
N LEU A 41 2.05 -11.94 -0.21
CA LEU A 41 2.28 -10.63 -0.82
C LEU A 41 3.77 -10.38 -1.05
N ALA A 42 4.57 -10.68 -0.03
CA ALA A 42 6.00 -10.42 -0.01
C ALA A 42 6.70 -11.22 1.09
N TYR A 43 7.98 -11.49 0.87
CA TYR A 43 8.88 -12.16 1.79
C TYR A 43 9.96 -11.19 2.23
N HIS A 44 10.29 -11.18 3.51
CA HIS A 44 11.34 -10.35 4.10
C HIS A 44 12.30 -11.21 4.91
N ARG A 45 13.59 -10.84 4.87
CA ARG A 45 14.63 -11.53 5.64
C ARG A 45 15.02 -10.69 6.86
N THR A 46 15.13 -11.35 8.00
CA THR A 46 15.73 -10.80 9.22
C THR A 46 16.96 -11.62 9.60
N GLU A 47 17.74 -11.15 10.56
CA GLU A 47 18.86 -11.91 11.13
C GLU A 47 18.39 -13.22 11.79
N SER A 48 17.17 -13.25 12.32
CA SER A 48 16.61 -14.35 13.10
C SER A 48 15.70 -15.29 12.31
N GLY A 49 15.29 -14.94 11.08
CA GLY A 49 14.25 -15.70 10.39
C GLY A 49 13.64 -15.01 9.18
N TRP A 50 12.48 -15.49 8.78
CA TRP A 50 11.68 -14.95 7.67
C TRP A 50 10.39 -14.32 8.18
N LEU A 51 9.94 -13.32 7.44
CA LEU A 51 8.63 -12.72 7.61
C LEU A 51 7.91 -12.81 6.27
N VAL A 52 6.64 -13.20 6.30
CA VAL A 52 5.81 -13.31 5.10
C VAL A 52 4.54 -12.51 5.33
N SER A 53 4.39 -11.41 4.59
CA SER A 53 3.10 -10.73 4.52
C SER A 53 2.19 -11.52 3.58
N ALA A 54 0.95 -11.75 3.99
CA ALA A 54 -0.05 -12.48 3.20
C ALA A 54 -1.43 -11.87 3.38
N HIS A 55 -2.33 -12.17 2.45
CA HIS A 55 -3.73 -11.82 2.55
C HIS A 55 -4.63 -12.98 2.10
N CYS A 56 -5.87 -12.96 2.56
CA CYS A 56 -6.91 -13.89 2.11
C CYS A 56 -7.83 -13.23 1.07
N HIS A 57 -8.78 -13.99 0.51
CA HIS A 57 -9.81 -13.45 -0.40
C HIS A 57 -10.60 -12.27 0.18
N GLU A 58 -10.86 -12.28 1.50
CA GLU A 58 -11.55 -11.19 2.21
C GLU A 58 -10.60 -10.03 2.61
N GLU A 59 -9.39 -9.98 2.05
CA GLU A 59 -8.38 -8.93 2.28
C GLU A 59 -7.90 -8.77 3.74
N HIS A 60 -8.11 -9.78 4.60
CA HIS A 60 -7.48 -9.82 5.92
C HIS A 60 -5.96 -9.95 5.75
N LEU A 61 -5.21 -8.99 6.27
CA LEU A 61 -3.75 -8.95 6.22
C LEU A 61 -3.13 -9.60 7.45
N ILE A 62 -2.10 -10.41 7.23
CA ILE A 62 -1.37 -11.11 8.28
C ILE A 62 0.13 -11.09 7.99
N LEU A 63 0.93 -11.04 9.04
CA LEU A 63 2.39 -11.18 8.97
C LEU A 63 2.82 -12.47 9.66
N MET A 64 3.19 -13.46 8.88
CA MET A 64 3.62 -14.77 9.36
C MET A 64 5.11 -14.75 9.68
N ARG A 65 5.50 -15.34 10.81
CA ARG A 65 6.91 -15.43 11.23
C ARG A 65 7.42 -16.85 11.10
N TYR A 66 8.65 -16.97 10.61
CA TYR A 66 9.35 -18.24 10.55
C TYR A 66 10.78 -18.09 11.05
N ASP A 67 11.37 -19.17 11.55
CA ASP A 67 12.81 -19.23 11.81
C ASP A 67 13.61 -19.35 10.50
N LEU A 68 14.93 -19.54 10.59
CA LEU A 68 15.80 -19.67 9.40
C LEU A 68 15.50 -20.94 8.58
N GLN A 69 14.86 -21.94 9.19
CA GLN A 69 14.54 -23.26 8.63
C GLN A 69 13.09 -23.35 8.12
N TRP A 70 12.35 -22.24 8.09
CA TRP A 70 10.93 -22.18 7.73
C TRP A 70 9.98 -22.89 8.70
N ASN A 71 10.36 -23.08 9.97
CA ASN A 71 9.41 -23.47 11.00
C ASN A 71 8.58 -22.26 11.42
N TRP A 72 7.26 -22.41 11.46
CA TRP A 72 6.34 -21.34 11.85
C TRP A 72 6.48 -20.99 13.33
N LEU A 73 6.57 -19.69 13.62
CA LEU A 73 6.77 -19.12 14.95
C LEU A 73 5.56 -18.32 15.46
N GLY A 74 4.49 -18.27 14.68
CA GLY A 74 3.30 -17.48 14.98
C GLY A 74 3.07 -16.32 14.01
N ASP A 75 1.87 -15.76 14.10
CA ASP A 75 1.43 -14.66 13.26
C ASP A 75 1.34 -13.35 14.04
N LEU A 76 1.51 -12.25 13.34
CA LEU A 76 1.35 -10.90 13.86
C LEU A 76 0.32 -10.14 13.06
N GLU A 77 -0.34 -9.19 13.73
CA GLU A 77 -1.18 -8.20 13.05
C GLU A 77 -0.37 -7.38 12.05
N LEU A 78 -0.97 -7.17 10.88
CA LEU A 78 -0.41 -6.39 9.79
C LEU A 78 -1.47 -5.43 9.26
N GLN A 79 -1.04 -4.21 8.92
CA GLN A 79 -1.88 -3.24 8.24
C GLN A 79 -1.21 -2.77 6.97
N MET A 80 -1.98 -2.51 5.92
CA MET A 80 -1.47 -1.79 4.76
C MET A 80 -1.40 -0.30 5.10
N THR A 81 -0.29 0.32 4.78
CA THR A 81 -0.13 1.77 4.79
C THR A 81 -0.14 2.26 3.37
N VAL A 82 -1.13 3.10 3.08
CA VAL A 82 -1.16 3.87 1.84
C VAL A 82 -0.26 5.10 2.01
N LYS A 83 0.58 5.37 1.03
CA LYS A 83 1.43 6.57 1.06
C LYS A 83 0.55 7.79 0.78
N GLU A 84 0.29 8.61 1.80
CA GLU A 84 -0.40 9.88 1.60
C GLU A 84 0.60 10.94 1.12
N GLU A 85 0.34 11.53 -0.03
CA GLU A 85 1.16 12.59 -0.61
C GLU A 85 0.33 13.82 -0.93
N SER A 86 0.94 14.99 -0.73
CA SER A 86 0.45 16.27 -1.21
C SER A 86 0.50 16.27 -2.74
N ILE A 87 -0.46 16.91 -3.41
CA ILE A 87 -0.44 16.93 -4.88
C ILE A 87 0.83 17.62 -5.41
N SER A 88 1.37 18.60 -4.70
CA SER A 88 2.61 19.28 -5.08
C SER A 88 3.86 18.39 -5.06
N THR A 89 3.86 17.28 -4.31
CA THR A 89 5.03 16.38 -4.22
C THR A 89 4.99 15.25 -5.25
N ILE A 90 3.82 14.99 -5.84
CA ILE A 90 3.62 13.91 -6.80
C ILE A 90 4.23 14.32 -8.15
N PRO A 91 5.07 13.47 -8.78
CA PRO A 91 5.58 13.72 -10.13
C PRO A 91 4.46 13.97 -11.13
N ARG A 92 4.64 14.99 -11.98
CA ARG A 92 3.60 15.48 -12.87
C ARG A 92 3.12 14.42 -13.87
N GLU A 93 4.03 13.57 -14.33
CA GLU A 93 3.76 12.48 -15.26
C GLU A 93 2.76 11.47 -14.68
N LYS A 94 2.83 11.19 -13.36
CA LYS A 94 1.85 10.32 -12.69
C LYS A 94 0.47 10.98 -12.66
N LEU A 95 0.41 12.28 -12.38
CA LEU A 95 -0.86 13.02 -12.35
C LEU A 95 -1.50 13.06 -13.75
N GLU A 96 -0.72 13.35 -14.78
CA GLU A 96 -1.20 13.47 -16.17
C GLU A 96 -1.69 12.13 -16.76
N ALA A 97 -1.27 11.00 -16.19
CA ALA A 97 -1.78 9.67 -16.59
C ALA A 97 -3.26 9.45 -16.21
N VAL A 98 -3.81 10.21 -15.25
CA VAL A 98 -5.17 10.01 -14.71
C VAL A 98 -6.02 11.27 -14.79
N PHE A 99 -5.41 12.43 -14.57
CA PHE A 99 -6.09 13.72 -14.48
C PHE A 99 -5.82 14.58 -15.70
N THR A 100 -6.80 15.38 -16.09
CA THR A 100 -6.65 16.39 -17.13
C THR A 100 -5.84 17.59 -16.61
N PRO A 101 -5.20 18.39 -17.48
CA PRO A 101 -4.49 19.59 -17.06
C PRO A 101 -5.35 20.58 -16.24
N ALA A 102 -6.65 20.67 -16.54
CA ALA A 102 -7.58 21.52 -15.80
C ALA A 102 -7.87 20.99 -14.38
N GLU A 103 -7.98 19.66 -14.23
CA GLU A 103 -8.14 19.01 -12.93
C GLU A 103 -6.89 19.18 -12.07
N ILE A 104 -5.70 18.93 -12.63
CA ILE A 104 -4.42 19.07 -11.91
C ILE A 104 -4.24 20.50 -11.41
N ARG A 105 -4.48 21.49 -12.27
CA ARG A 105 -4.39 22.91 -11.89
C ARG A 105 -5.32 23.24 -10.72
N ASP A 106 -6.58 22.79 -10.77
CA ASP A 106 -7.57 23.16 -9.76
C ASP A 106 -7.38 22.36 -8.45
N MET A 107 -6.81 21.16 -8.53
CA MET A 107 -6.33 20.41 -7.36
C MET A 107 -5.17 21.14 -6.66
N LEU A 108 -4.16 21.60 -7.41
CA LEU A 108 -3.03 22.40 -6.87
C LEU A 108 -3.53 23.72 -6.26
N ALA A 109 -4.44 24.40 -6.94
CA ALA A 109 -5.04 25.63 -6.42
C ALA A 109 -5.82 25.38 -5.11
N CYS A 110 -6.58 24.28 -5.03
CA CYS A 110 -7.28 23.89 -3.82
C CYS A 110 -6.32 23.65 -2.64
N GLU A 111 -5.24 22.90 -2.85
CA GLU A 111 -4.20 22.66 -1.83
C GLU A 111 -3.57 23.96 -1.31
N GLN A 112 -3.35 24.93 -2.20
CA GLN A 112 -2.74 26.22 -1.88
C GLN A 112 -3.73 27.26 -1.34
N ASN A 113 -4.98 26.88 -1.05
CA ASN A 113 -6.07 27.77 -0.66
C ASN A 113 -6.32 28.92 -1.67
N GLN A 114 -6.09 28.66 -2.97
CA GLN A 114 -6.33 29.59 -4.07
C GLN A 114 -7.70 29.34 -4.73
N PRO A 115 -8.27 30.30 -5.48
CA PRO A 115 -9.51 30.09 -6.21
C PRO A 115 -9.39 28.96 -7.25
N TYR A 116 -10.38 28.08 -7.29
CA TYR A 116 -10.43 26.93 -8.20
C TYR A 116 -11.85 26.65 -8.71
N ILE A 117 -11.97 25.90 -9.81
CA ILE A 117 -13.27 25.48 -10.35
C ILE A 117 -13.71 24.20 -9.65
N ARG A 118 -14.80 24.28 -8.85
CA ARG A 118 -15.34 23.15 -8.10
C ARG A 118 -15.62 21.92 -8.95
N GLN A 119 -16.14 22.09 -10.17
CA GLN A 119 -16.48 20.97 -11.05
C GLN A 119 -15.26 20.13 -11.43
N ASN A 120 -14.11 20.76 -11.65
CA ASN A 120 -12.86 20.05 -11.96
C ASN A 120 -12.36 19.29 -10.73
N LEU A 121 -12.46 19.88 -9.53
CA LEU A 121 -12.12 19.16 -8.29
C LEU A 121 -13.02 17.94 -8.05
N TYR A 122 -14.33 18.05 -8.31
CA TYR A 122 -15.25 16.91 -8.21
C TYR A 122 -14.91 15.78 -9.19
N ARG A 123 -14.62 16.13 -10.46
CA ARG A 123 -14.20 15.16 -11.47
C ARG A 123 -12.87 14.51 -11.11
N ALA A 124 -11.94 15.26 -10.52
CA ALA A 124 -10.68 14.73 -10.01
C ALA A 124 -10.89 13.76 -8.85
N ARG A 125 -11.67 14.13 -7.83
CA ARG A 125 -11.94 13.28 -6.66
C ARG A 125 -12.55 11.93 -7.03
N ALA A 126 -13.42 11.90 -8.04
CA ALA A 126 -13.97 10.65 -8.58
C ALA A 126 -12.92 9.70 -9.17
N LYS A 127 -11.69 10.16 -9.42
CA LYS A 127 -10.58 9.37 -9.97
C LYS A 127 -9.51 9.03 -8.93
N TYR A 128 -9.65 9.46 -7.67
CA TYR A 128 -8.62 9.22 -6.65
C TYR A 128 -8.41 7.74 -6.39
N GLU A 129 -9.49 6.95 -6.28
CA GLU A 129 -9.39 5.50 -6.12
C GLU A 129 -8.63 4.84 -7.30
N LYS A 130 -8.88 5.30 -8.53
CA LYS A 130 -8.15 4.82 -9.71
C LYS A 130 -6.66 5.20 -9.63
N PHE A 131 -6.35 6.41 -9.18
CA PHE A 131 -4.97 6.87 -9.01
C PHE A 131 -4.24 6.07 -7.93
N GLU A 132 -4.89 5.83 -6.79
CA GLU A 132 -4.39 5.03 -5.68
C GLU A 132 -4.06 3.61 -6.15
N LYS A 133 -4.98 2.94 -6.86
CA LYS A 133 -4.74 1.60 -7.43
C LYS A 133 -3.58 1.53 -8.44
N LEU A 134 -3.35 2.60 -9.21
CA LEU A 134 -2.28 2.63 -10.21
C LEU A 134 -0.90 2.92 -9.63
N PHE A 135 -0.83 3.70 -8.54
CA PHE A 135 0.44 4.25 -8.06
C PHE A 135 0.74 3.99 -6.58
N GLY A 136 -0.18 3.39 -5.81
CA GLY A 136 -0.06 3.16 -4.37
C GLY A 136 0.01 4.46 -3.56
N ILE A 137 -0.49 5.56 -4.11
CA ILE A 137 -0.43 6.90 -3.52
C ILE A 137 -1.85 7.42 -3.33
N LYS A 138 -2.17 7.79 -2.10
CA LYS A 138 -3.40 8.50 -1.77
C LYS A 138 -3.15 10.00 -1.78
N ILE A 139 -3.92 10.71 -2.58
CA ILE A 139 -3.78 12.15 -2.73
C ILE A 139 -4.43 12.85 -1.54
N ARG A 140 -3.67 13.71 -0.87
CA ARG A 140 -4.16 14.58 0.20
C ARG A 140 -4.32 16.01 -0.35
N ILE A 141 -5.55 16.51 -0.34
CA ILE A 141 -5.93 17.90 -0.70
C ILE A 141 -6.85 18.46 0.36
#